data_AF-A0A926U5F7-F1
#
_entry.id   AF-A0A926U5F7-F1
#
_cell.length_a   1.000
_cell.length_b   1.000
_cell.length_c   1.000
_cell.angle_alpha   90.00
_cell.angle_beta   90.00
_cell.angle_gamma   90.00
#
_symmetry.space_group_name_H-M   'P 1'
#
loop_
_entity.id
_entity.type
_entity.pdbx_description
1 polymer ?
#
loop_
_entity_poly.entity_id
_entity_poly.type
_entity_poly.pdbx_seq_one_letter_code
_entity_poly.pdbx_strand_id
1 'polypeptide(L)'
;MQAAKKPVTFYLGEEVAMLKLQDLKAEAQSSWETLNLLDGTELTAEAFQVVMRKFGDLRHRSTWERICIQLEALWLLKGLENCDLIRTLAAPDTPIAQAYPAELLDAVLAHPSGLAQVKNGLQQLYSDPLTESDRICAMQFLKRISGYETIDLDLPEISLQAA
;
A
#
# COMPACT_ATOMS: atom_id res chain seq x y z
N MET A 1 31.25 5.48 22.43
CA MET A 1 30.53 6.47 21.61
C MET A 1 29.87 5.73 20.46
N GLN A 2 28.53 5.60 20.47
CA GLN A 2 27.81 4.95 19.39
C GLN A 2 27.68 5.93 18.21
N ALA A 3 28.15 5.52 17.04
CA ALA A 3 28.01 6.28 15.81
C ALA A 3 26.53 6.25 15.37
N ALA A 4 25.91 7.43 15.35
CA ALA A 4 24.57 7.62 14.82
C ALA A 4 24.57 7.29 13.32
N LYS A 5 23.86 6.22 12.93
CA LYS A 5 23.53 5.94 11.53
C LYS A 5 22.60 7.04 11.04
N LYS A 6 23.10 7.92 10.18
CA LYS A 6 22.25 8.87 9.43
C LYS A 6 21.42 8.09 8.42
N PRO A 7 20.12 8.36 8.27
CA PRO A 7 19.32 7.76 7.23
C PRO A 7 19.79 8.26 5.87
N VAL A 8 19.84 7.33 4.93
CA VAL A 8 20.21 7.53 3.54
C VAL A 8 18.95 8.04 2.82
N THR A 9 18.97 9.31 2.41
CA THR A 9 17.91 9.95 1.62
C THR A 9 18.30 9.91 0.14
N PHE A 10 17.55 9.21 -0.70
CA PHE A 10 17.72 9.24 -2.17
C PHE A 10 16.48 9.85 -2.86
N TYR A 11 16.73 11.04 -3.44
CA TYR A 11 16.12 11.83 -4.53
C TYR A 11 14.70 11.56 -5.06
N LEU A 12 13.80 12.53 -4.83
CA LEU A 12 13.26 13.48 -5.83
C LEU A 12 12.31 14.44 -5.11
N GLY A 13 12.72 15.71 -4.96
CA GLY A 13 11.96 16.98 -4.88
C GLY A 13 10.57 17.15 -4.23
N GLU A 14 9.88 16.12 -3.77
CA GLU A 14 8.64 16.21 -3.01
C GLU A 14 8.97 15.75 -1.59
N GLU A 15 8.91 16.68 -0.62
CA GLU A 15 8.76 16.26 0.77
C GLU A 15 7.55 15.32 0.80
N VAL A 16 7.78 14.03 1.08
CA VAL A 16 6.69 13.10 1.41
C VAL A 16 6.01 13.74 2.62
N ALA A 17 4.91 14.45 2.37
CA ALA A 17 4.33 15.35 3.34
C ALA A 17 3.83 14.51 4.51
N MET A 18 4.58 14.53 5.60
CA MET A 18 4.17 13.86 6.83
C MET A 18 2.83 14.44 7.28
N LEU A 19 1.77 13.62 7.20
CA LEU A 19 0.41 14.01 7.58
C LEU A 19 0.39 14.52 9.02
N LYS A 20 -0.38 15.57 9.30
CA LYS A 20 -0.48 16.10 10.67
C LYS A 20 -1.35 15.15 11.49
N LEU A 21 -1.25 15.25 12.82
CA LEU A 21 -2.04 14.43 13.74
C LEU A 21 -3.55 14.57 13.53
N GLN A 22 -4.01 15.76 13.16
CA GLN A 22 -5.43 16.00 12.85
C GLN A 22 -5.85 15.26 11.57
N ASP A 23 -5.03 15.33 10.53
CA ASP A 23 -5.26 14.65 9.25
C ASP A 23 -5.30 13.13 9.47
N LEU A 24 -4.33 12.57 10.21
CA LEU A 24 -4.31 11.14 10.55
C LEU A 24 -5.57 10.68 11.29
N LYS A 25 -6.14 11.52 12.16
CA LYS A 25 -7.39 11.18 12.86
C LYS A 25 -8.58 11.19 11.92
N ALA A 26 -8.65 12.17 11.03
CA ALA A 26 -9.70 12.29 10.03
C ALA A 26 -9.65 11.12 9.04
N GLU A 27 -8.46 10.78 8.53
CA GLU A 27 -8.25 9.63 7.66
C GLU A 27 -8.62 8.32 8.36
N ALA A 28 -8.15 8.08 9.59
CA ALA A 28 -8.51 6.89 10.35
C ALA A 28 -10.03 6.74 10.53
N GLN A 29 -10.74 7.85 10.80
CA GLN A 29 -12.19 7.82 10.91
C GLN A 29 -12.85 7.51 9.57
N SER A 30 -12.45 8.19 8.49
CA SER A 30 -12.96 7.99 7.14
C SER A 30 -12.79 6.54 6.66
N SER A 31 -11.58 5.97 6.80
CA SER A 31 -11.30 4.58 6.42
C SER A 31 -12.09 3.59 7.29
N TRP A 32 -12.24 3.87 8.60
CA TRP A 32 -13.03 3.02 9.48
C TRP A 32 -14.52 3.04 9.12
N GLU A 33 -15.10 4.22 8.87
CA GLU A 33 -16.49 4.35 8.44
C GLU A 33 -16.73 3.61 7.12
N THR A 34 -15.86 3.79 6.14
CA THR A 34 -15.93 3.11 4.84
C THR A 34 -15.93 1.58 4.99
N LEU A 35 -15.00 1.04 5.79
CA LEU A 35 -14.93 -0.39 6.06
C LEU A 35 -16.17 -0.95 6.74
N ASN A 36 -16.70 -0.24 7.75
CA ASN A 36 -17.86 -0.70 8.49
C ASN A 36 -19.17 -0.54 7.71
N LEU A 37 -19.26 0.42 6.79
CA LEU A 37 -20.37 0.53 5.84
C LEU A 37 -20.43 -0.70 4.91
N LEU A 38 -19.28 -1.18 4.43
CA LEU A 38 -19.20 -2.41 3.62
C LEU A 38 -19.64 -3.64 4.42
N ASP A 39 -19.28 -3.71 5.70
CA ASP A 39 -19.63 -4.82 6.59
C ASP A 39 -21.04 -4.67 7.23
N GLY A 40 -21.78 -3.59 6.95
CA GLY A 40 -23.12 -3.31 7.51
C GLY A 40 -23.14 -3.06 9.02
N THR A 41 -22.01 -2.64 9.60
CA THR A 41 -21.83 -2.45 11.04
C THR A 41 -22.29 -1.05 11.48
N GLU A 42 -22.88 -0.96 12.67
CA GLU A 42 -23.34 0.31 13.23
C GLU A 42 -22.16 1.26 13.55
N LEU A 43 -22.22 2.47 13.01
CA LEU A 43 -21.19 3.49 13.20
C LEU A 43 -21.47 4.31 14.46
N THR A 44 -20.77 3.99 15.56
CA THR A 44 -20.80 4.80 16.79
C THR A 44 -19.41 5.28 17.17
N ALA A 45 -19.33 6.46 17.79
CA ALA A 45 -18.07 7.03 18.25
C ALA A 45 -17.39 6.13 19.31
N GLU A 46 -18.20 5.47 20.15
CA GLU A 46 -17.76 4.50 21.14
C GLU A 46 -17.11 3.28 20.46
N ALA A 47 -17.74 2.73 19.42
CA ALA A 47 -17.18 1.61 18.67
C ALA A 47 -15.86 1.98 18.00
N PHE A 48 -15.78 3.16 17.36
CA PHE A 48 -14.54 3.68 16.79
C PHE A 48 -13.42 3.72 17.84
N GLN A 49 -13.66 4.38 18.98
CA GLN A 49 -12.67 4.51 20.06
C GLN A 49 -12.21 3.14 20.61
N VAL A 50 -13.13 2.19 20.78
CA VAL A 50 -12.82 0.84 21.25
C VAL A 50 -11.91 0.12 20.25
N VAL A 51 -12.17 0.22 18.96
CA VAL A 51 -11.34 -0.41 17.92
C VAL A 51 -9.96 0.27 17.87
N MET A 52 -9.91 1.60 17.84
CA MET A 52 -8.64 2.34 17.75
C MET A 52 -7.70 2.08 18.93
N ARG A 53 -8.24 1.93 20.16
CA ARG A 53 -7.43 1.66 21.36
C ARG A 53 -6.69 0.31 21.31
N LYS A 54 -7.10 -0.62 20.45
CA LYS A 54 -6.37 -1.90 20.26
C LYS A 54 -4.97 -1.69 19.68
N PHE A 55 -4.73 -0.57 19.00
CA PHE A 55 -3.44 -0.25 18.38
C PHE A 55 -2.46 0.42 19.35
N GLY A 56 -2.94 0.93 20.49
CA GLY A 56 -2.12 1.57 21.52
C GLY A 56 -2.73 2.85 22.09
N ASP A 57 -1.87 3.71 22.64
CA ASP A 57 -2.27 4.99 23.22
C ASP A 57 -2.57 6.04 22.13
N LEU A 58 -3.82 6.50 22.09
CA LEU A 58 -4.34 7.45 21.09
C LEU A 58 -3.84 8.89 21.26
N ARG A 59 -3.01 9.18 22.27
CA ARG A 59 -2.32 10.47 22.39
C ARG A 59 -1.08 10.55 21.50
N HIS A 60 -0.54 9.42 21.06
CA HIS A 60 0.67 9.37 20.27
C HIS A 60 0.37 9.34 18.76
N ARG A 61 1.11 10.17 18.02
CA ARG A 61 1.04 10.24 16.55
C ARG A 61 1.34 8.89 15.88
N SER A 62 2.37 8.19 16.34
CA SER A 62 2.76 6.89 15.80
C SER A 62 1.66 5.82 15.93
N THR A 63 0.80 5.92 16.95
CA THR A 63 -0.39 5.07 17.06
C THR A 63 -1.35 5.33 15.91
N TRP A 64 -1.60 6.60 15.58
CA TRP A 64 -2.50 6.98 14.48
C TRP A 64 -1.94 6.64 13.11
N GLU A 65 -0.63 6.79 12.89
CA GLU A 65 0.03 6.33 11.67
C GLU A 65 -0.21 4.84 11.46
N ARG A 66 0.04 4.02 12.50
CA ARG A 66 -0.20 2.57 12.46
C ARG A 66 -1.66 2.24 12.20
N ILE A 67 -2.59 2.94 12.85
CA ILE A 67 -4.03 2.77 12.63
C ILE A 67 -4.37 3.00 11.15
N CYS A 68 -3.96 4.15 10.59
CA CYS A 68 -4.29 4.50 9.22
C CYS A 68 -3.73 3.47 8.25
N ILE A 69 -2.46 3.09 8.41
CA ILE A 69 -1.81 2.07 7.58
C ILE A 69 -2.57 0.74 7.62
N GLN A 70 -3.05 0.33 8.79
CA GLN A 70 -3.75 -0.95 8.96
C GLN A 70 -5.18 -0.90 8.40
N LEU A 71 -5.90 0.21 8.59
CA LEU A 71 -7.22 0.40 7.99
C LEU A 71 -7.13 0.49 6.47
N GLU A 72 -6.15 1.21 5.95
CA GLU A 72 -5.88 1.30 4.50
C GLU A 72 -5.58 -0.07 3.91
N ALA A 73 -4.68 -0.84 4.54
CA ALA A 73 -4.38 -2.20 4.10
C ALA A 73 -5.63 -3.10 4.07
N LEU A 74 -6.49 -3.02 5.09
CA LEU A 74 -7.74 -3.77 5.13
C LEU A 74 -8.71 -3.31 4.05
N TRP A 75 -8.80 -2.01 3.78
CA TRP A 75 -9.64 -1.47 2.71
C TRP A 75 -9.17 -1.96 1.35
N LEU A 76 -7.86 -1.89 1.06
CA LEU A 76 -7.28 -2.41 -0.17
C LEU A 76 -7.59 -3.91 -0.37
N LEU A 77 -7.46 -4.70 0.69
CA LEU A 77 -7.67 -6.16 0.63
C LEU A 77 -9.13 -6.60 0.54
N LYS A 78 -10.07 -5.77 1.03
CA LYS A 78 -11.50 -6.06 1.01
C LYS A 78 -12.23 -5.41 -0.18
N GLY A 79 -11.79 -4.22 -0.55
CA GLY A 79 -12.50 -3.32 -1.46
C GLY A 79 -12.00 -3.36 -2.90
N LEU A 80 -10.79 -3.89 -3.16
CA LEU A 80 -10.21 -3.96 -4.49
C LEU A 80 -10.13 -5.39 -5.02
N GLU A 81 -10.26 -5.52 -6.33
CA GLU A 81 -9.86 -6.72 -7.05
C GLU A 81 -8.34 -6.87 -7.04
N ASN A 82 -7.85 -8.10 -7.21
CA ASN A 82 -6.42 -8.40 -7.06
C ASN A 82 -5.51 -7.57 -8.00
N CYS A 83 -5.93 -7.33 -9.25
CA CYS A 83 -5.20 -6.44 -10.17
C CYS A 83 -5.14 -4.99 -9.69
N ASP A 84 -6.26 -4.48 -9.19
CA ASP A 84 -6.36 -3.08 -8.76
C ASP A 84 -5.55 -2.85 -7.49
N LEU A 85 -5.48 -3.84 -6.60
CA LEU A 85 -4.53 -3.84 -5.49
C LEU A 85 -3.09 -3.62 -5.97
N ILE A 86 -2.64 -4.32 -7.01
CA ILE A 86 -1.29 -4.12 -7.56
C ILE A 86 -1.13 -2.72 -8.16
N ARG A 87 -2.13 -2.23 -8.88
CA ARG A 87 -2.11 -0.88 -9.47
C ARG A 87 -2.00 0.20 -8.39
N THR A 88 -2.79 0.12 -7.33
CA THR A 88 -2.74 1.06 -6.21
C THR A 88 -1.42 0.95 -5.45
N LEU A 89 -0.90 -0.25 -5.23
CA LEU A 89 0.41 -0.41 -4.58
C LEU A 89 1.57 0.06 -5.48
N ALA A 90 1.45 0.00 -6.81
CA ALA A 90 2.45 0.50 -7.74
C ALA A 90 2.43 2.03 -7.82
N ALA A 91 1.24 2.62 -7.88
CA ALA A 91 1.00 4.05 -7.98
C ALA A 91 -0.01 4.51 -6.90
N PRO A 92 0.47 4.79 -5.67
CA PRO A 92 -0.37 5.24 -4.56
C PRO A 92 -1.15 6.52 -4.86
N ASP A 93 -2.47 6.48 -4.66
CA ASP A 93 -3.39 7.59 -4.89
C ASP A 93 -4.03 8.15 -3.61
N THR A 94 -3.91 7.44 -2.49
CA THR A 94 -4.39 7.93 -1.17
C THR A 94 -3.29 8.64 -0.39
N PRO A 95 -3.62 9.62 0.48
CA PRO A 95 -2.63 10.30 1.31
C PRO A 95 -1.82 9.34 2.20
N ILE A 96 -2.46 8.27 2.70
CA ILE A 96 -1.80 7.25 3.52
C ILE A 96 -0.82 6.43 2.68
N ALA A 97 -1.25 5.95 1.51
CA ALA A 97 -0.42 5.13 0.64
C ALA A 97 0.78 5.89 0.06
N GLN A 98 0.64 7.21 -0.16
CA GLN A 98 1.72 8.10 -0.57
C GLN A 98 2.68 8.41 0.58
N ALA A 99 2.17 8.62 1.80
CA ALA A 99 2.99 8.96 2.95
C ALA A 99 3.74 7.76 3.55
N TYR A 100 3.16 6.56 3.48
CA TYR A 100 3.69 5.33 4.09
C TYR A 100 3.71 4.14 3.11
N PRO A 101 4.35 4.27 1.94
CA PRO A 101 4.28 3.29 0.86
C PRO A 101 4.90 1.93 1.21
N ALA A 102 5.93 1.90 2.05
CA ALA A 102 6.60 0.67 2.46
C ALA A 102 5.82 -0.03 3.59
N GLU A 103 5.44 0.74 4.61
CA GLU A 103 4.69 0.24 5.76
C GLU A 103 3.30 -0.27 5.37
N LEU A 104 2.66 0.35 4.37
CA LEU A 104 1.41 -0.13 3.80
C LEU A 104 1.58 -1.49 3.10
N LEU A 105 2.64 -1.66 2.31
CA LEU A 105 2.93 -2.95 1.69
C LEU A 105 3.19 -4.02 2.74
N ASP A 106 3.97 -3.71 3.78
CA ASP A 106 4.22 -4.63 4.89
C ASP A 106 2.92 -5.01 5.61
N ALA A 107 2.02 -4.04 5.83
CA ALA A 107 0.71 -4.29 6.44
C ALA A 107 -0.18 -5.19 5.56
N VAL A 108 -0.18 -4.96 4.24
CA VAL A 108 -0.87 -5.82 3.28
C VAL A 108 -0.30 -7.24 3.34
N LEU A 109 1.02 -7.41 3.27
CA LEU A 109 1.68 -8.71 3.26
C LEU A 109 1.58 -9.46 4.59
N ALA A 110 1.45 -8.74 5.71
CA ALA A 110 1.21 -9.33 7.03
C ALA A 110 -0.21 -9.90 7.18
N HIS A 111 -1.17 -9.48 6.34
CA HIS A 111 -2.52 -10.01 6.38
C HIS A 111 -2.57 -11.45 5.81
N PRO A 112 -3.32 -12.40 6.40
CA PRO A 112 -3.33 -13.80 5.96
C PRO A 112 -3.66 -14.01 4.48
N SER A 113 -4.53 -13.18 3.89
CA SER A 113 -4.89 -13.23 2.47
C SER A 113 -3.99 -12.38 1.57
N GLY A 114 -3.19 -11.47 2.13
CA GLY A 114 -2.55 -10.41 1.35
C GLY A 114 -1.53 -10.92 0.34
N LEU A 115 -0.65 -11.84 0.76
CA LEU A 115 0.30 -12.46 -0.16
C LEU A 115 -0.41 -13.22 -1.31
N ALA A 116 -1.54 -13.87 -1.02
CA ALA A 116 -2.29 -14.59 -2.04
C ALA A 116 -2.93 -13.62 -3.04
N GLN A 117 -3.54 -12.53 -2.58
CA GLN A 117 -4.11 -11.50 -3.46
C GLN A 117 -3.04 -10.83 -4.32
N VAL A 118 -1.89 -10.47 -3.75
CA VAL A 118 -0.76 -9.90 -4.51
C VAL A 118 -0.28 -10.87 -5.60
N LYS A 119 -0.11 -12.16 -5.28
CA LYS A 119 0.26 -13.17 -6.28
C LYS A 119 -0.77 -13.31 -7.38
N ASN A 120 -2.06 -13.36 -7.03
CA ASN A 120 -3.15 -13.48 -7.99
C ASN A 120 -3.23 -12.24 -8.89
N GLY A 121 -3.04 -11.05 -8.33
CA GLY A 121 -3.05 -9.78 -9.06
C GLY A 121 -1.91 -9.71 -10.07
N LEU A 122 -0.69 -10.07 -9.65
CA LEU A 122 0.44 -10.17 -10.56
C LEU A 122 0.19 -11.21 -11.66
N GLN A 123 -0.32 -12.38 -11.31
CA GLN A 123 -0.65 -13.40 -12.31
C GLN A 123 -1.67 -12.89 -13.33
N GLN A 124 -2.71 -12.18 -12.89
CA GLN A 124 -3.72 -11.59 -13.77
C GLN A 124 -3.12 -10.51 -14.67
N LEU A 125 -2.24 -9.64 -14.15
CA LEU A 125 -1.52 -8.65 -14.96
C LEU A 125 -0.53 -9.26 -15.96
N TYR A 126 -0.22 -10.55 -15.83
CA TYR A 126 0.57 -11.36 -16.79
C TYR A 126 -0.29 -12.34 -17.60
N SER A 127 -1.62 -12.31 -17.47
CA SER A 127 -2.54 -13.21 -18.18
C SER A 127 -3.21 -12.52 -19.38
N ASP A 128 -3.44 -13.26 -20.45
CA ASP A 128 -4.00 -12.71 -21.70
C ASP A 128 -5.49 -12.31 -21.59
N PRO A 129 -5.93 -11.21 -22.25
CA PRO A 129 -5.13 -10.32 -23.11
C PRO A 129 -4.27 -9.32 -22.30
N LEU A 130 -2.97 -9.34 -22.55
CA LEU A 130 -2.00 -8.46 -21.92
C LEU A 130 -1.99 -7.07 -22.56
N THR A 131 -2.37 -6.03 -21.81
CA THR A 131 -2.12 -4.66 -22.27
C THR A 131 -0.71 -4.20 -21.90
N GLU A 132 -0.16 -3.27 -22.68
CA GLU A 132 1.15 -2.66 -22.37
C GLU A 132 1.14 -1.96 -21.00
N SER A 133 0.00 -1.35 -20.64
CA SER A 133 -0.21 -0.71 -19.34
C SER A 133 -0.08 -1.70 -18.18
N ASP A 134 -0.65 -2.90 -18.31
CA ASP A 134 -0.60 -3.94 -17.27
C ASP A 134 0.83 -4.44 -17.05
N ARG A 135 1.58 -4.61 -18.15
CA ARG A 135 2.99 -5.01 -18.10
C ARG A 135 3.84 -3.96 -17.38
N ILE A 136 3.67 -2.68 -17.73
CA ILE A 136 4.40 -1.58 -17.10
C ILE A 136 4.09 -1.53 -15.60
N CYS A 137 2.81 -1.65 -15.23
CA CYS A 137 2.39 -1.65 -13.83
C CYS A 137 3.02 -2.80 -13.04
N ALA A 138 2.95 -4.03 -13.55
CA ALA A 138 3.55 -5.20 -12.89
C ALA A 138 5.07 -5.04 -12.74
N MET A 139 5.75 -4.55 -13.79
CA MET A 139 7.19 -4.28 -13.74
C MET A 139 7.56 -3.21 -12.71
N GLN A 140 6.79 -2.11 -12.63
CA GLN A 140 7.00 -1.06 -11.64
C GLN A 140 6.84 -1.60 -10.21
N PHE A 141 5.79 -2.39 -9.96
CA PHE A 141 5.57 -3.02 -8.68
C PHE A 141 6.72 -3.96 -8.30
N LEU A 142 7.11 -4.86 -9.21
CA LEU A 142 8.22 -5.80 -8.99
C LEU A 142 9.55 -5.08 -8.73
N LYS A 143 9.83 -4.00 -9.48
CA LYS A 143 11.03 -3.17 -9.27
C LYS A 143 11.01 -2.52 -7.88
N ARG A 144 9.86 -2.00 -7.45
CA ARG A 144 9.69 -1.39 -6.13
C ARG A 144 9.93 -2.39 -4.99
N ILE A 145 9.39 -3.61 -5.08
CA ILE A 145 9.52 -4.59 -4.00
C ILE A 145 10.86 -5.32 -3.97
N SER A 146 11.56 -5.43 -5.11
CA SER A 146 12.84 -6.14 -5.20
C SER A 146 14.03 -5.31 -4.69
N GLY A 147 13.85 -4.00 -4.46
CA GLY A 147 14.88 -3.12 -3.92
C GLY A 147 16.11 -2.93 -4.82
N TYR A 148 16.05 -3.39 -6.08
CA TYR A 148 17.16 -3.22 -7.03
C TYR A 148 17.17 -1.81 -7.64
N GLU A 149 18.27 -1.09 -7.41
CA GLU A 149 18.84 -0.18 -8.40
C GLU A 149 18.89 -0.94 -9.73
N THR A 150 18.19 -0.44 -10.75
CA THR A 150 18.22 -0.88 -12.17
C THR A 150 18.57 -2.36 -12.37
N ILE A 151 17.54 -3.22 -12.50
CA ILE A 151 17.74 -4.45 -13.27
C ILE A 151 17.99 -3.99 -14.71
N ASP A 152 19.25 -4.03 -15.15
CA ASP A 152 19.61 -3.89 -16.55
C ASP A 152 19.08 -5.13 -17.25
N LEU A 153 17.82 -5.03 -17.67
CA LEU A 153 17.12 -6.05 -18.42
C LEU A 153 17.64 -5.96 -19.85
N ASP A 154 18.80 -6.56 -20.08
CA ASP A 154 19.26 -6.97 -21.41
C ASP A 154 18.34 -8.12 -21.86
N LEU A 155 17.06 -7.78 -22.07
CA LEU A 155 16.05 -8.67 -22.57
C LEU A 155 16.43 -8.95 -24.03
N PRO A 156 16.73 -10.20 -24.40
CA PRO A 156 16.94 -10.52 -25.80
C PRO A 156 15.68 -10.10 -26.54
N GLU A 157 15.83 -9.35 -27.63
CA GLU A 157 14.74 -9.02 -28.55
C GLU A 157 14.03 -10.33 -28.90
N ILE A 158 12.82 -10.50 -28.36
CA ILE A 158 11.93 -11.58 -28.80
C ILE A 158 11.54 -11.19 -30.21
N SER A 159 12.30 -11.70 -31.18
CA SER A 159 11.95 -11.67 -32.59
C SER A 159 10.64 -12.43 -32.73
N LEU A 160 9.53 -11.70 -32.79
CA LEU A 160 8.27 -12.20 -33.32
C LEU A 160 8.47 -12.50 -34.80
N GLN A 161 9.04 -13.67 -35.09
CA GLN A 161 8.93 -14.25 -36.41
C GLN A 161 7.51 -14.77 -36.56
N ALA A 162 6.71 -13.99 -37.29
CA ALA A 162 5.41 -14.42 -37.78
C ALA A 162 5.58 -15.71 -38.59
N ALA A 163 4.83 -16.74 -38.19
CA ALA A 163 4.54 -17.92 -38.99
C ALA A 163 3.05 -17.93 -39.32
#